data_AF-A0A7C6QJ49-F1
#
_entry.id   AF-A0A7C6QJ49-F1
#
_cell.length_a   1.000
_cell.length_b   1.000
_cell.length_c   1.000
_cell.angle_alpha   90.00
_cell.angle_beta   90.00
_cell.angle_gamma   90.00
#
_symmetry.space_group_name_H-M   'P 1'
#
loop_
_entity.id
_entity.type
_entity.pdbx_description
1 polymer ?
#
loop_
_entity_poly.entity_id
_entity_poly.type
_entity_poly.pdbx_seq_one_letter_code
_entity_poly.pdbx_strand_id
1 'polypeptide(L)'
;MASFISWGNQFYTIIRTQLIFGEKTESWLEGYVNDVIGIVAIDADGKLVYINDIAQEIWADLIGKSRLPRGLIGTPLDKILRKPLSQTVIGWTLLSGVEVRGQLVAFGARRCMVTTRLIRDRESNPIGCIQYILEVETPRSEDQLHVSQSFTRSLADKLGYTSTEWIDNISFEHSLQLVRCLCNTEHTVPITDYCPYKFYCAFHPRYGWDSLDRRSYLRVPIELRVEVHLLELAFGQPVPGHIQDKAIPGTTFNLSPRGIGLKCAVKIPLNSIIRIEVDNEDKPFTCNGEVVWQRQDKDGNWLSGVSFVSVSSQTQSVIIGLVNKQQLRLWGKSAPRSRLLPGTGLIGPDAKYSIATLRNLLKAKSEALFQHSLRVASAAEVLGTALNLTDKQLMLLNYAALLHDLGWLELDVSMLRKRNSLTPEEKAKALLHCSSGANLVKAVPALEALAPIILYHHEHYDGSGYPGKLKGERIPLLSRIICVVDAVDSMLYPFSGREMRVEQVIDVLSQEAGGKYDPQIVEKCIELLRDDSLMSAV
;
A
#
# COMPACT_ATOMS: atom_id res chain seq x y z
N MET A 1 49.07 44.96 7.78
CA MET A 1 47.80 44.77 7.03
C MET A 1 48.02 43.88 5.80
N ALA A 2 48.60 42.69 5.99
CA ALA A 2 48.98 41.79 4.88
C ALA A 2 48.62 40.31 5.19
N SER A 3 47.56 40.08 5.96
CA SER A 3 47.16 38.74 6.42
C SER A 3 45.68 38.38 6.16
N PHE A 4 44.92 39.23 5.46
CA PHE A 4 43.52 38.92 5.07
C PHE A 4 43.35 38.48 3.61
N ILE A 5 44.43 38.47 2.81
CA ILE A 5 44.39 38.09 1.38
C ILE A 5 44.75 36.60 1.18
N SER A 6 45.24 35.89 2.21
CA SER A 6 45.74 34.52 2.02
C SER A 6 44.66 33.44 2.00
N TRP A 7 43.51 33.63 2.68
CA TRP A 7 42.45 32.62 2.72
C TRP A 7 41.60 32.60 1.45
N GLY A 8 41.21 33.76 0.91
CA GLY A 8 40.47 33.85 -0.36
C GLY A 8 41.24 33.28 -1.55
N ASN A 9 42.56 33.53 -1.62
CA ASN A 9 43.41 32.94 -2.66
C ASN A 9 43.65 31.44 -2.46
N GLN A 10 43.75 30.93 -1.22
CA GLN A 10 43.82 29.48 -0.99
C GLN A 10 42.51 28.78 -1.35
N PHE A 11 41.35 29.36 -1.01
CA PHE A 11 40.04 28.82 -1.37
C PHE A 11 39.81 28.83 -2.87
N TYR A 12 40.16 29.94 -3.54
CA TYR A 12 40.11 30.04 -5.00
C TYR A 12 41.09 29.07 -5.66
N THR A 13 42.28 28.86 -5.08
CA THR A 13 43.25 27.87 -5.56
C THR A 13 42.75 26.45 -5.34
N ILE A 14 42.14 26.11 -4.20
CA ILE A 14 41.54 24.77 -3.95
C ILE A 14 40.41 24.47 -4.93
N ILE A 15 39.53 25.45 -5.18
CA ILE A 15 38.48 25.37 -6.20
C ILE A 15 39.11 25.14 -7.58
N ARG A 16 40.19 25.87 -7.92
CA ARG A 16 40.87 25.77 -9.22
C ARG A 16 41.67 24.47 -9.38
N THR A 17 42.30 23.95 -8.33
CA THR A 17 43.09 22.72 -8.35
C THR A 17 42.19 21.48 -8.39
N GLN A 18 41.03 21.50 -7.70
CA GLN A 18 40.04 20.43 -7.78
C GLN A 18 39.17 20.48 -9.06
N LEU A 19 38.97 21.65 -9.67
CA LEU A 19 38.21 21.78 -10.94
C LEU A 19 39.06 21.64 -12.22
N ILE A 20 40.36 21.94 -12.20
CA ILE A 20 41.19 21.98 -13.43
C ILE A 20 42.26 20.88 -13.51
N PHE A 21 42.75 20.32 -12.38
CA PHE A 21 43.91 19.41 -12.39
C PHE A 21 43.72 18.04 -11.70
N GLY A 22 42.51 17.49 -11.72
CA GLY A 22 42.32 16.04 -11.70
C GLY A 22 42.89 15.26 -10.50
N GLU A 23 42.83 15.79 -9.28
CA GLU A 23 43.02 14.94 -8.10
C GLU A 23 41.69 14.26 -7.74
N LYS A 24 41.52 13.06 -8.32
CA LYS A 24 40.46 12.07 -8.10
C LYS A 24 39.08 12.67 -7.81
N THR A 25 38.43 13.13 -8.88
CA THR A 25 36.98 13.02 -8.98
C THR A 25 36.57 11.57 -8.65
N GLU A 26 35.60 11.38 -7.74
CA GLU A 26 35.00 10.06 -7.55
C GLU A 26 34.48 9.59 -8.92
N SER A 27 34.63 8.30 -9.25
CA SER A 27 34.39 7.77 -10.60
C SER A 27 32.98 8.02 -11.16
N TRP A 28 32.01 8.41 -10.31
CA TRP A 28 30.66 8.76 -10.73
C TRP A 28 30.52 10.22 -11.20
N LEU A 29 31.43 11.13 -10.83
CA LEU A 29 31.43 12.54 -11.27
C LEU A 29 32.18 12.75 -12.59
N GLU A 30 33.15 11.91 -12.92
CA GLU A 30 33.92 12.00 -14.18
C GLU A 30 33.03 11.97 -15.44
N GLY A 31 31.85 11.35 -15.36
CA GLY A 31 30.87 11.33 -16.44
C GLY A 31 30.03 12.61 -16.60
N TYR A 32 29.97 13.49 -15.58
CA TYR A 32 29.04 14.64 -15.54
C TYR A 32 29.73 16.01 -15.38
N VAL A 33 31.06 16.06 -15.35
CA VAL A 33 31.82 17.33 -15.19
C VAL A 33 31.46 18.33 -16.30
N ASN A 34 31.16 17.84 -17.50
CA ASN A 34 30.75 18.67 -18.64
C ASN A 34 29.31 19.21 -18.54
N ASP A 35 28.48 18.69 -17.63
CA ASP A 35 27.05 19.00 -17.51
C ASP A 35 26.74 19.98 -16.35
N VAL A 36 27.76 20.43 -15.62
CA VAL A 36 27.62 21.42 -14.55
C VAL A 36 27.43 22.80 -15.16
N ILE A 37 26.20 23.29 -15.14
CA ILE A 37 25.83 24.61 -15.67
C ILE A 37 25.99 25.72 -14.62
N GLY A 38 25.81 25.41 -13.33
CA GLY A 38 25.84 26.41 -12.26
C GLY A 38 26.76 26.01 -11.12
N ILE A 39 27.54 26.96 -10.61
CA ILE A 39 28.42 26.76 -9.45
C ILE A 39 28.25 27.91 -8.48
N VAL A 40 28.05 27.57 -7.21
CA VAL A 40 27.96 28.51 -6.08
C VAL A 40 28.90 28.02 -4.98
N ALA A 41 29.67 28.89 -4.35
CA ALA A 41 30.43 28.55 -3.16
C ALA A 41 30.20 29.57 -2.04
N ILE A 42 30.11 29.07 -0.80
CA ILE A 42 30.02 29.85 0.43
C ILE A 42 31.15 29.50 1.40
N ASP A 43 31.55 30.45 2.24
CA ASP A 43 32.47 30.21 3.36
C ASP A 43 31.73 29.64 4.58
N ALA A 44 32.47 29.35 5.65
CA ALA A 44 31.94 28.85 6.92
C ALA A 44 30.92 29.78 7.61
N ASP A 45 30.95 31.09 7.31
CA ASP A 45 29.98 32.07 7.81
C ASP A 45 28.69 32.12 6.94
N GLY A 46 28.63 31.36 5.85
CA GLY A 46 27.53 31.39 4.89
C GLY A 46 27.54 32.61 3.97
N LYS A 47 28.68 33.29 3.81
CA LYS A 47 28.85 34.39 2.84
C LYS A 47 29.24 33.82 1.49
N LEU A 48 28.74 34.44 0.43
CA LEU A 48 29.04 34.04 -0.94
C LEU A 48 30.50 34.31 -1.29
N VAL A 49 31.23 33.28 -1.71
CA VAL A 49 32.65 33.37 -2.12
C VAL A 49 32.79 33.27 -3.63
N TYR A 50 31.90 32.54 -4.30
CA TYR A 50 31.90 32.39 -5.75
C TYR A 50 30.48 32.11 -6.28
N ILE A 51 30.18 32.65 -7.46
CA ILE A 51 29.00 32.30 -8.24
C ILE A 51 29.27 32.54 -9.73
N ASN A 52 28.89 31.61 -10.60
CA ASN A 52 28.97 31.79 -12.05
C ASN A 52 27.71 32.45 -12.62
N ASP A 53 27.76 32.91 -13.88
CA ASP A 53 26.68 33.71 -14.48
C ASP A 53 25.33 32.94 -14.55
N ILE A 54 25.36 31.66 -14.92
CA ILE A 54 24.15 30.83 -15.00
C ILE A 54 23.50 30.66 -13.62
N ALA A 55 24.29 30.44 -12.56
CA ALA A 55 23.72 30.38 -11.20
C ALA A 55 23.12 31.72 -10.76
N GLN A 56 23.67 32.86 -11.20
CA GLN A 56 23.07 34.17 -10.94
C GLN A 56 21.72 34.34 -11.65
N GLU A 57 21.58 33.87 -12.89
CA GLU A 57 20.32 33.88 -13.63
C GLU A 57 19.25 33.05 -12.92
N ILE A 58 19.59 31.82 -12.53
CA ILE A 58 18.70 30.91 -11.79
C ILE A 58 18.24 31.56 -10.47
N TRP A 59 19.15 32.17 -9.73
CA TRP A 59 18.81 32.82 -8.47
C TRP A 59 18.00 34.10 -8.65
N ALA A 60 18.23 34.87 -9.71
CA ALA A 60 17.42 36.03 -10.04
C ALA A 60 15.95 35.63 -10.29
N ASP A 61 15.74 34.57 -11.07
CA ASP A 61 14.42 33.97 -11.32
C ASP A 61 13.74 33.55 -10.00
N LEU A 62 14.46 32.82 -9.14
CA LEU A 62 13.94 32.33 -7.86
C LEU A 62 13.42 33.43 -6.92
N ILE A 63 14.04 34.61 -6.93
CA ILE A 63 13.61 35.73 -6.08
C ILE A 63 12.72 36.73 -6.83
N GLY A 64 12.23 36.35 -8.02
CA GLY A 64 11.32 37.15 -8.83
C GLY A 64 11.94 38.46 -9.32
N LYS A 65 13.25 38.46 -9.63
CA LYS A 65 13.97 39.63 -10.13
C LYS A 65 14.54 39.38 -11.51
N SER A 66 14.61 40.44 -12.31
CA SER A 66 15.29 40.39 -13.62
C SER A 66 16.81 40.22 -13.51
N ARG A 67 17.42 40.61 -12.38
CA ARG A 67 18.84 40.41 -12.08
C ARG A 67 19.14 40.51 -10.57
N LEU A 68 20.19 39.84 -10.12
CA LEU A 68 20.75 40.04 -8.78
C LEU A 68 21.51 41.38 -8.65
N PRO A 69 21.61 41.97 -7.43
CA PRO A 69 22.43 43.16 -7.17
C PRO A 69 23.91 42.98 -7.53
N ARG A 70 24.62 44.08 -7.86
CA ARG A 70 26.08 44.05 -8.03
C ARG A 70 26.77 43.88 -6.67
N GLY A 71 27.93 43.23 -6.65
CA GLY A 71 28.73 43.05 -5.42
C GLY A 71 28.26 41.91 -4.52
N LEU A 72 27.87 40.77 -5.09
CA LEU A 72 27.35 39.62 -4.33
C LEU A 72 28.40 38.94 -3.44
N ILE A 73 29.66 38.94 -3.86
CA ILE A 73 30.75 38.29 -3.14
C ILE A 73 30.95 38.96 -1.78
N GLY A 74 31.04 38.16 -0.72
CA GLY A 74 31.12 38.58 0.68
C GLY A 74 29.76 38.87 1.33
N THR A 75 28.66 38.80 0.58
CA THR A 75 27.30 39.02 1.13
C THR A 75 26.75 37.71 1.72
N PRO A 76 26.13 37.75 2.92
CA PRO A 76 25.44 36.59 3.49
C PRO A 76 24.33 36.06 2.57
N LEU A 77 24.31 34.73 2.36
CA LEU A 77 23.41 34.10 1.41
C LEU A 77 21.93 34.33 1.74
N ASP A 78 21.59 34.37 3.02
CA ASP A 78 20.23 34.59 3.51
C ASP A 78 19.66 35.95 3.11
N LYS A 79 20.52 36.98 3.04
CA LYS A 79 20.15 38.32 2.55
C LYS A 79 19.94 38.34 1.04
N ILE A 80 20.74 37.59 0.29
CA ILE A 80 20.65 37.52 -1.18
C ILE A 80 19.32 36.85 -1.58
N LEU A 81 19.05 35.67 -1.01
CA LEU A 81 17.88 34.85 -1.36
C LEU A 81 16.61 35.20 -0.57
N ARG A 82 16.71 36.09 0.42
CA ARG A 82 15.62 36.44 1.35
C ARG A 82 15.01 35.22 2.05
N LYS A 83 15.85 34.23 2.34
CA LYS A 83 15.48 32.98 3.02
C LYS A 83 16.57 32.62 4.01
N PRO A 84 16.25 32.11 5.21
CA PRO A 84 17.26 31.67 6.16
C PRO A 84 18.27 30.69 5.55
N LEU A 85 19.54 30.78 5.96
CA LEU A 85 20.62 29.93 5.44
C LEU A 85 20.27 28.42 5.57
N SER A 86 19.64 28.04 6.68
CA SER A 86 19.16 26.68 6.97
C SER A 86 18.07 26.17 6.02
N GLN A 87 17.43 27.05 5.24
CA GLN A 87 16.42 26.71 4.24
C GLN A 87 16.98 26.68 2.81
N THR A 88 18.28 26.94 2.65
CA THR A 88 18.98 26.78 1.37
C THR A 88 19.71 25.45 1.38
N VAL A 89 19.77 24.75 0.23
CA VAL A 89 20.44 23.44 0.14
C VAL A 89 21.92 23.54 0.53
N ILE A 90 22.63 24.54 -0.02
CA ILE A 90 24.05 24.79 0.27
C ILE A 90 24.29 25.22 1.73
N GLY A 91 23.39 26.03 2.31
CA GLY A 91 23.50 26.46 3.70
C GLY A 91 23.15 25.37 4.69
N TRP A 92 22.16 24.52 4.39
CA TRP A 92 21.84 23.35 5.19
C TRP A 92 23.01 22.37 5.22
N THR A 93 23.64 22.09 4.07
CA THR A 93 24.83 21.23 4.01
C THR A 93 25.99 21.78 4.84
N LEU A 94 26.23 23.10 4.78
CA LEU A 94 27.25 23.74 5.61
C LEU A 94 26.98 23.56 7.12
N LEU A 95 25.74 23.78 7.55
CA LEU A 95 25.35 23.73 8.96
C LEU A 95 25.23 22.30 9.51
N SER A 96 24.76 21.36 8.69
CA SER A 96 24.50 19.98 9.11
C SER A 96 25.71 19.06 8.97
N GLY A 97 26.68 19.43 8.14
CA GLY A 97 27.78 18.54 7.77
C GLY A 97 27.36 17.43 6.79
N VAL A 98 26.11 17.44 6.30
CA VAL A 98 25.54 16.41 5.42
C VAL A 98 25.46 16.93 3.98
N GLU A 99 26.21 16.31 3.08
CA GLU A 99 26.21 16.64 1.66
C GLU A 99 24.94 16.17 0.97
N VAL A 100 24.22 17.08 0.32
CA VAL A 100 23.09 16.75 -0.54
C VAL A 100 23.61 16.30 -1.90
N ARG A 101 23.27 15.08 -2.30
CA ARG A 101 23.58 14.54 -3.63
C ARG A 101 22.28 14.40 -4.42
N GLY A 102 22.19 15.05 -5.57
CA GLY A 102 21.16 14.78 -6.57
C GLY A 102 19.74 15.23 -6.21
N GLN A 103 19.57 16.44 -5.67
CA GLN A 103 18.24 17.01 -5.44
C GLN A 103 17.71 17.64 -6.73
N LEU A 104 16.60 17.13 -7.26
CA LEU A 104 15.94 17.74 -8.41
C LEU A 104 15.20 19.02 -7.99
N VAL A 105 15.43 20.11 -8.72
CA VAL A 105 14.82 21.43 -8.53
C VAL A 105 14.38 21.96 -9.89
N ALA A 106 13.21 22.57 -9.98
CA ALA A 106 12.75 23.24 -11.19
C ALA A 106 12.98 24.75 -11.09
N PHE A 107 13.54 25.35 -12.14
CA PHE A 107 13.77 26.79 -12.28
C PHE A 107 13.25 27.25 -13.64
N GLY A 108 12.18 28.06 -13.65
CA GLY A 108 11.43 28.35 -14.88
C GLY A 108 11.04 27.08 -15.65
N ALA A 109 11.45 26.99 -16.92
CA ALA A 109 11.24 25.82 -17.78
C ALA A 109 12.33 24.74 -17.66
N ARG A 110 13.38 24.98 -16.87
CA ARG A 110 14.53 24.08 -16.73
C ARG A 110 14.35 23.18 -15.51
N ARG A 111 14.71 21.91 -15.66
CA ARG A 111 14.88 20.99 -14.54
C ARG A 111 16.37 20.89 -14.26
N CYS A 112 16.76 21.08 -13.01
CA CYS A 112 18.14 21.07 -12.61
C CYS A 112 18.34 20.11 -11.43
N MET A 113 19.44 19.37 -11.45
CA MET A 113 19.88 18.58 -10.33
C MET A 113 20.91 19.37 -9.53
N VAL A 114 20.70 19.47 -8.23
CA VAL A 114 21.53 20.23 -7.30
C VAL A 114 22.26 19.27 -6.38
N THR A 115 23.59 19.42 -6.33
CA THR A 115 24.48 18.64 -5.47
C THR A 115 25.39 19.59 -4.70
N THR A 116 25.72 19.28 -3.46
CA THR A 116 26.58 20.09 -2.61
C THR A 116 27.77 19.28 -2.10
N ARG A 117 28.89 19.96 -1.86
CA ARG A 117 30.11 19.37 -1.31
C ARG A 117 30.68 20.25 -0.21
N LEU A 118 31.02 19.66 0.93
CA LEU A 118 31.69 20.35 2.02
C LEU A 118 33.17 20.48 1.74
N ILE A 119 33.69 21.68 1.95
CA ILE A 119 35.13 21.93 1.95
C ILE A 119 35.59 21.86 3.39
N ARG A 120 36.61 21.04 3.63
CA ARG A 120 37.22 20.85 4.94
C ARG A 120 38.68 21.25 4.92
N ASP A 121 39.19 21.72 6.05
CA ASP A 121 40.62 21.92 6.25
C ASP A 121 41.35 20.57 6.47
N ARG A 122 42.67 20.63 6.72
CA ARG A 122 43.50 19.44 6.97
C ARG A 122 43.14 18.69 8.26
N GLU A 123 42.44 19.35 9.17
CA GLU A 123 41.97 18.80 10.45
C GLU A 123 40.50 18.33 10.35
N SER A 124 39.93 18.31 9.14
CA SER A 124 38.55 17.92 8.84
C SER A 124 37.46 18.88 9.31
N ASN A 125 37.80 20.10 9.72
CA ASN A 125 36.83 21.13 10.09
C ASN A 125 36.19 21.74 8.83
N PRO A 126 34.86 21.99 8.80
CA PRO A 126 34.20 22.62 7.66
C PRO A 126 34.64 24.08 7.52
N ILE A 127 35.17 24.43 6.35
CA ILE A 127 35.61 25.79 6.02
C ILE A 127 34.77 26.45 4.92
N GLY A 128 33.82 25.71 4.33
CA GLY A 128 32.82 26.22 3.41
C GLY A 128 32.09 25.10 2.67
N CYS A 129 31.26 25.47 1.69
CA CYS A 129 30.47 24.53 0.91
C CYS A 129 30.38 25.00 -0.56
N ILE A 130 30.44 24.04 -1.49
CA ILE A 130 30.17 24.26 -2.92
C ILE A 130 28.83 23.63 -3.25
N GLN A 131 28.06 24.26 -4.12
CA GLN A 131 26.89 23.72 -4.77
C GLN A 131 27.12 23.70 -6.29
N TYR A 132 26.87 22.54 -6.87
CA TYR A 132 26.85 22.28 -8.30
C TYR A 132 25.39 22.17 -8.74
N ILE A 133 25.07 22.82 -9.86
CA ILE A 133 23.77 22.79 -10.51
C ILE A 133 24.00 22.19 -11.90
N LEU A 134 23.35 21.07 -12.16
CA LEU A 134 23.38 20.37 -13.44
C LEU A 134 22.04 20.57 -14.11
N GLU A 135 22.01 20.91 -15.40
CA GLU A 135 20.76 20.90 -16.15
C GLU A 135 20.44 19.45 -16.48
N VAL A 136 19.22 19.01 -16.19
CA VAL A 136 18.75 17.68 -16.54
C VAL A 136 17.62 17.82 -17.53
N GLU A 137 17.72 17.10 -18.64
CA GLU A 137 16.67 17.08 -19.64
C GLU A 137 15.35 16.59 -18.99
N THR A 138 14.24 17.23 -19.36
CA THR A 138 12.92 16.62 -19.15
C THR A 138 12.94 15.22 -19.74
N PRO A 139 12.59 14.16 -18.99
CA PRO A 139 12.68 12.81 -19.52
C PRO A 139 11.84 12.71 -20.79
N ARG A 140 12.51 12.47 -21.92
CA ARG A 140 11.91 11.96 -23.14
C ARG A 140 12.22 10.47 -23.22
N SER A 141 11.44 9.67 -22.52
CA SER A 141 10.98 8.32 -22.91
C SER A 141 10.51 7.56 -21.68
N GLU A 142 9.57 6.66 -21.90
CA GLU A 142 9.00 5.72 -20.93
C GLU A 142 10.08 4.91 -20.16
N ASP A 143 11.30 4.79 -20.70
CA ASP A 143 12.38 3.97 -20.14
C ASP A 143 12.84 4.39 -18.73
N GLN A 144 12.94 5.69 -18.42
CA GLN A 144 13.40 6.15 -17.10
C GLN A 144 12.33 5.99 -16.01
N LEU A 145 11.06 6.14 -16.39
CA LEU A 145 9.94 5.84 -15.54
C LEU A 145 9.96 4.36 -15.17
N HIS A 146 10.05 3.48 -16.18
CA HIS A 146 10.13 2.04 -16.00
C HIS A 146 11.36 1.59 -15.19
N VAL A 147 12.53 2.20 -15.39
CA VAL A 147 13.74 1.89 -14.59
C VAL A 147 13.55 2.25 -13.12
N SER A 148 12.99 3.42 -12.82
CA SER A 148 12.75 3.83 -11.42
C SER A 148 11.72 2.93 -10.74
N GLN A 149 10.62 2.63 -11.42
CA GLN A 149 9.53 1.80 -10.90
C GLN A 149 10.02 0.36 -10.71
N SER A 150 10.79 -0.16 -11.67
CA SER A 150 11.41 -1.49 -11.61
C SER A 150 12.42 -1.60 -10.48
N PHE A 151 13.27 -0.58 -10.27
CA PHE A 151 14.20 -0.54 -9.14
C PHE A 151 13.47 -0.47 -7.79
N THR A 152 12.45 0.39 -7.69
CA THR A 152 11.61 0.53 -6.49
C THR A 152 10.89 -0.76 -6.14
N ARG A 153 10.34 -1.44 -7.15
CA ARG A 153 9.73 -2.76 -7.04
C ARG A 153 10.75 -3.79 -6.56
N SER A 154 11.91 -3.88 -7.21
CA SER A 154 12.97 -4.84 -6.83
C SER A 154 13.48 -4.61 -5.41
N LEU A 155 13.61 -3.36 -4.97
CA LEU A 155 13.96 -3.01 -3.61
C LEU A 155 12.86 -3.42 -2.62
N ALA A 156 11.60 -3.17 -2.95
CA ALA A 156 10.47 -3.63 -2.14
C ALA A 156 10.41 -5.17 -2.06
N ASP A 157 10.60 -5.88 -3.17
CA ASP A 157 10.61 -7.34 -3.19
C ASP A 157 11.77 -7.93 -2.36
N LYS A 158 12.98 -7.35 -2.45
CA LYS A 158 14.13 -7.73 -1.60
C LYS A 158 13.88 -7.45 -0.12
N LEU A 159 13.13 -6.40 0.17
CA LEU A 159 12.65 -6.09 1.50
C LEU A 159 11.37 -6.88 1.84
N GLY A 160 10.96 -7.91 1.11
CA GLY A 160 9.91 -8.85 1.52
C GLY A 160 8.46 -8.34 1.40
N TYR A 161 8.22 -7.27 0.65
CA TYR A 161 6.86 -6.79 0.35
C TYR A 161 6.20 -7.67 -0.73
N THR A 162 4.89 -7.93 -0.61
CA THR A 162 4.19 -8.92 -1.45
C THR A 162 3.27 -8.35 -2.53
N SER A 163 3.02 -7.04 -2.52
CA SER A 163 2.17 -6.32 -3.48
C SER A 163 2.88 -5.05 -3.93
N THR A 164 3.49 -5.11 -5.11
CA THR A 164 4.38 -4.07 -5.65
C THR A 164 4.03 -3.67 -7.09
N GLU A 165 2.97 -4.26 -7.68
CA GLU A 165 2.54 -4.06 -9.08
C GLU A 165 2.02 -2.64 -9.37
N TRP A 166 1.40 -1.98 -8.40
CA TRP A 166 0.91 -0.62 -8.57
C TRP A 166 2.05 0.41 -8.72
N ILE A 167 3.29 0.04 -8.38
CA ILE A 167 4.48 0.87 -8.54
C ILE A 167 4.74 1.18 -10.03
N ASP A 168 4.25 0.36 -10.97
CA ASP A 168 4.36 0.65 -12.41
C ASP A 168 3.47 1.80 -12.87
N ASN A 169 2.47 2.13 -12.07
CA ASN A 169 1.45 3.10 -12.41
C ASN A 169 1.62 4.41 -11.65
N ILE A 170 2.67 4.53 -10.82
CA ILE A 170 2.97 5.78 -10.11
C ILE A 170 3.96 6.63 -10.88
N SER A 171 3.77 7.94 -10.80
CA SER A 171 4.69 8.92 -11.39
C SER A 171 6.13 8.69 -10.91
N PHE A 172 7.10 9.04 -11.75
CA PHE A 172 8.53 8.97 -11.45
C PHE A 172 8.89 9.61 -10.10
N GLU A 173 8.27 10.75 -9.77
CA GLU A 173 8.46 11.48 -8.52
C GLU A 173 7.99 10.68 -7.30
N HIS A 174 6.88 9.95 -7.43
CA HIS A 174 6.35 9.08 -6.37
C HIS A 174 7.19 7.81 -6.23
N SER A 175 7.68 7.26 -7.35
CA SER A 175 8.62 6.12 -7.37
C SER A 175 9.91 6.45 -6.61
N LEU A 176 10.54 7.59 -6.89
CA LEU A 176 11.74 8.05 -6.17
C LEU A 176 11.49 8.35 -4.70
N GLN A 177 10.33 8.92 -4.36
CA GLN A 177 9.92 9.14 -2.97
C GLN A 177 9.77 7.81 -2.24
N LEU A 178 9.23 6.80 -2.91
CA LEU A 178 9.03 5.47 -2.33
C LEU A 178 10.34 4.72 -2.12
N VAL A 179 11.33 4.81 -3.02
CA VAL A 179 12.69 4.28 -2.78
C VAL A 179 13.28 4.83 -1.47
N ARG A 180 13.13 6.14 -1.24
CA ARG A 180 13.66 6.79 -0.03
C ARG A 180 12.96 6.29 1.23
N CYS A 181 11.64 6.06 1.16
CA CYS A 181 10.88 5.48 2.27
C CYS A 181 11.21 4.00 2.50
N LEU A 182 11.49 3.21 1.47
CA LEU A 182 11.89 1.80 1.61
C LEU A 182 13.29 1.65 2.23
N CYS A 183 14.17 2.64 2.03
CA CYS A 183 15.51 2.66 2.60
C CYS A 183 15.59 3.21 4.04
N ASN A 184 14.56 3.89 4.57
CA ASN A 184 14.57 4.54 5.89
C ASN A 184 13.30 4.24 6.71
N THR A 185 13.42 4.04 8.03
CA THR A 185 12.28 3.61 8.89
C THR A 185 11.39 4.75 9.43
N GLU A 186 11.68 6.01 9.13
CA GLU A 186 10.92 7.18 9.62
C GLU A 186 10.37 8.03 8.47
N HIS A 187 9.09 8.44 8.59
CA HIS A 187 8.36 9.14 7.52
C HIS A 187 8.32 10.65 7.76
N THR A 188 8.95 11.42 6.88
CA THR A 188 9.00 12.91 6.97
C THR A 188 8.58 13.64 5.70
N VAL A 189 8.24 12.92 4.61
CA VAL A 189 7.99 13.56 3.30
C VAL A 189 6.48 13.57 2.98
N PRO A 190 5.86 14.75 2.74
CA PRO A 190 4.45 14.82 2.35
C PRO A 190 4.22 14.20 0.97
N ILE A 191 3.13 13.44 0.82
CA ILE A 191 2.75 12.80 -0.44
C ILE A 191 2.06 13.82 -1.34
N THR A 192 2.36 13.78 -2.65
CA THR A 192 1.76 14.67 -3.63
C THR A 192 0.24 14.44 -3.73
N ASP A 193 -0.53 15.53 -3.73
CA ASP A 193 -1.99 15.42 -3.69
C ASP A 193 -2.62 14.89 -4.98
N TYR A 194 -1.86 14.89 -6.07
CA TYR A 194 -2.33 14.56 -7.41
C TYR A 194 -2.08 13.09 -7.81
N CYS A 195 -1.38 12.30 -6.98
CA CYS A 195 -1.17 10.90 -7.32
C CYS A 195 -2.43 10.06 -7.03
N PRO A 196 -3.04 9.41 -8.05
CA PRO A 196 -4.24 8.59 -7.86
C PRO A 196 -3.98 7.35 -6.99
N TYR A 197 -2.72 6.92 -6.90
CA TYR A 197 -2.28 5.79 -6.09
C TYR A 197 -1.70 6.19 -4.72
N LYS A 198 -1.75 7.47 -4.32
CA LYS A 198 -1.20 7.93 -3.02
C LYS A 198 -1.75 7.19 -1.80
N PHE A 199 -3.01 6.74 -1.90
CA PHE A 199 -3.70 5.99 -0.85
C PHE A 199 -3.25 4.52 -0.74
N TYR A 200 -2.45 4.05 -1.69
CA TYR A 200 -1.86 2.70 -1.76
C TYR A 200 -0.39 2.70 -1.33
N CYS A 201 0.17 3.85 -0.94
CA CYS A 201 1.58 3.98 -0.53
C CYS A 201 1.79 3.69 0.96
N ALA A 202 2.70 2.77 1.32
CA ALA A 202 3.02 2.32 2.70
C ALA A 202 3.26 3.38 3.76
N PHE A 203 3.54 4.57 3.29
CA PHE A 203 4.04 5.62 4.15
C PHE A 203 3.07 6.81 4.14
N HIS A 204 1.89 6.66 3.52
CA HIS A 204 0.80 7.63 3.65
C HIS A 204 0.44 7.93 5.12
N PRO A 205 0.48 9.20 5.59
CA PRO A 205 0.34 9.53 7.01
C PRO A 205 -0.95 9.03 7.68
N ARG A 206 -2.01 8.83 6.88
CA ARG A 206 -3.34 8.39 7.32
C ARG A 206 -3.75 6.98 6.86
N TYR A 207 -3.16 6.48 5.76
CA TYR A 207 -3.59 5.23 5.09
C TYR A 207 -2.44 4.25 4.89
N GLY A 208 -1.21 4.71 5.20
CA GLY A 208 0.06 4.16 4.75
C GLY A 208 0.52 2.96 5.53
N TRP A 209 0.30 2.93 6.84
CA TRP A 209 0.81 1.84 7.69
C TRP A 209 0.43 0.42 7.22
N ASP A 210 -0.57 0.31 6.32
CA ASP A 210 -1.06 -0.93 5.72
C ASP A 210 -0.76 -1.11 4.21
N SER A 211 -0.11 -0.16 3.51
CA SER A 211 -0.15 -0.12 2.02
C SER A 211 1.10 -0.58 1.27
N LEU A 212 2.25 -0.67 1.92
CA LEU A 212 3.37 -1.56 1.58
C LEU A 212 3.90 -2.09 2.91
N ASP A 213 3.20 -3.02 3.54
CA ASP A 213 3.84 -3.84 4.56
C ASP A 213 4.00 -5.27 4.04
N ARG A 214 5.07 -5.91 4.52
CA ARG A 214 5.33 -7.36 4.57
C ARG A 214 4.18 -8.15 5.23
N ARG A 215 3.05 -7.49 5.49
CA ARG A 215 1.96 -7.81 6.41
C ARG A 215 0.68 -7.21 5.86
N SER A 216 0.15 -7.85 4.84
CA SER A 216 -0.96 -7.45 4.01
C SER A 216 -2.33 -7.51 4.75
N TYR A 217 -2.48 -6.84 5.90
CA TYR A 217 -3.72 -6.87 6.69
C TYR A 217 -4.05 -5.51 7.30
N LEU A 218 -5.25 -4.98 7.01
CA LEU A 218 -5.84 -3.84 7.74
C LEU A 218 -5.81 -4.15 9.25
N ARG A 219 -5.01 -3.38 10.00
CA ARG A 219 -4.91 -3.50 11.46
C ARG A 219 -5.72 -2.39 12.12
N VAL A 220 -6.67 -2.79 12.95
CA VAL A 220 -7.56 -1.83 13.64
C VAL A 220 -7.15 -1.73 15.10
N PRO A 221 -7.02 -0.51 15.67
CA PRO A 221 -6.70 -0.34 17.08
C PRO A 221 -7.87 -0.84 17.94
N ILE A 222 -7.62 -1.95 18.62
CA ILE A 222 -8.56 -2.65 19.49
C ILE A 222 -7.78 -3.04 20.74
N GLU A 223 -8.32 -2.67 21.90
CA GLU A 223 -7.75 -2.97 23.21
C GLU A 223 -8.68 -3.94 23.93
N LEU A 224 -8.21 -5.17 24.09
CA LEU A 224 -8.88 -6.27 24.77
C LEU A 224 -7.89 -6.90 25.75
N ARG A 225 -8.40 -7.44 26.86
CA ARG A 225 -7.58 -8.20 27.79
C ARG A 225 -7.22 -9.55 27.18
N VAL A 226 -6.00 -9.99 27.42
CA VAL A 226 -5.52 -11.28 26.93
C VAL A 226 -4.72 -12.03 27.97
N GLU A 227 -4.79 -13.35 27.88
CA GLU A 227 -3.83 -14.26 28.50
C GLU A 227 -3.03 -14.97 27.42
N VAL A 228 -1.71 -14.94 27.55
CA VAL A 228 -0.78 -15.51 26.56
C VAL A 228 -0.04 -16.68 27.17
N HIS A 229 -0.06 -17.83 26.50
CA HIS A 229 0.64 -19.04 26.92
C HIS A 229 1.66 -19.43 25.85
N LEU A 230 2.89 -19.75 26.28
CA LEU A 230 3.91 -20.30 25.38
C LEU A 230 3.59 -21.76 25.07
N LEU A 231 3.47 -22.10 23.79
CA LEU A 231 3.31 -23.48 23.33
C LEU A 231 4.65 -24.06 22.89
N GLU A 232 5.40 -23.29 22.10
CA GLU A 232 6.70 -23.69 21.56
C GLU A 232 7.64 -22.48 21.50
N LEU A 233 8.93 -22.69 21.76
CA LEU A 233 9.97 -21.68 21.56
C LEU A 233 10.49 -21.72 20.11
N ALA A 234 11.33 -20.75 19.75
CA ALA A 234 11.96 -20.65 18.43
C ALA A 234 12.51 -22.00 17.95
N PHE A 235 12.26 -22.31 16.67
CA PHE A 235 12.72 -23.53 16.01
C PHE A 235 12.17 -24.83 16.63
N GLY A 236 10.94 -24.79 17.17
CA GLY A 236 10.25 -25.97 17.71
C GLY A 236 10.83 -26.48 19.03
N GLN A 237 11.58 -25.63 19.74
CA GLN A 237 12.14 -25.99 21.04
C GLN A 237 11.01 -26.09 22.09
N PRO A 238 11.02 -27.10 22.97
CA PRO A 238 10.00 -27.24 23.99
C PRO A 238 10.10 -26.12 25.01
N VAL A 239 8.95 -25.70 25.53
CA VAL A 239 8.88 -24.69 26.59
C VAL A 239 9.37 -25.34 27.90
N PRO A 240 10.32 -24.71 28.63
CA PRO A 240 10.78 -25.23 29.91
C PRO A 240 9.62 -25.45 30.90
N GLY A 241 9.59 -26.60 31.57
CA GLY A 241 8.45 -27.00 32.41
C GLY A 241 8.09 -26.02 33.54
N HIS A 242 9.03 -25.18 34.01
CA HIS A 242 8.76 -24.16 35.02
C HIS A 242 7.99 -22.92 34.49
N ILE A 243 7.75 -22.82 33.18
CA ILE A 243 6.96 -21.77 32.53
C ILE A 243 5.86 -22.29 31.58
N GLN A 244 5.78 -23.60 31.31
CA GLN A 244 4.91 -24.20 30.29
C GLN A 244 3.41 -23.89 30.45
N ASP A 245 2.93 -23.67 31.68
CA ASP A 245 1.52 -23.38 31.96
C ASP A 245 1.25 -21.96 32.49
N LYS A 246 2.28 -21.11 32.53
CA LYS A 246 2.12 -19.76 33.11
C LYS A 246 1.51 -18.82 32.08
N ALA A 247 0.35 -18.26 32.43
CA ALA A 247 -0.27 -17.17 31.68
C ALA A 247 0.55 -15.89 31.82
N ILE A 248 0.82 -15.23 30.69
CA ILE A 248 1.37 -13.88 30.64
C ILE A 248 0.19 -12.94 30.37
N PRO A 249 -0.27 -12.16 31.37
CA PRO A 249 -1.34 -11.21 31.16
C PRO A 249 -0.87 -10.07 30.26
N GLY A 250 -1.77 -9.59 29.42
CA GLY A 250 -1.49 -8.48 28.53
C GLY A 250 -2.76 -7.83 28.00
N THR A 251 -2.57 -6.95 27.03
CA THR A 251 -3.64 -6.33 26.26
C THR A 251 -3.34 -6.41 24.78
N THR A 252 -4.37 -6.35 23.94
CA THR A 252 -4.17 -6.07 22.52
C THR A 252 -3.95 -4.58 22.29
N PHE A 253 -3.18 -4.20 21.27
CA PHE A 253 -3.15 -2.80 20.79
C PHE A 253 -3.64 -2.67 19.35
N ASN A 254 -3.68 -3.78 18.59
CA ASN A 254 -4.37 -3.85 17.31
C ASN A 254 -4.79 -5.29 16.98
N LEU A 255 -5.72 -5.42 16.04
CA LEU A 255 -6.22 -6.70 15.55
C LEU A 255 -6.43 -6.65 14.04
N SER A 256 -6.21 -7.78 13.37
CA SER A 256 -6.48 -7.99 11.95
C SER A 256 -6.90 -9.45 11.72
N PRO A 257 -7.43 -9.82 10.53
CA PRO A 257 -7.82 -11.19 10.26
C PRO A 257 -6.66 -12.21 10.25
N ARG A 258 -5.40 -11.76 10.26
CA ARG A 258 -4.22 -12.66 10.19
C ARG A 258 -3.17 -12.40 11.26
N GLY A 259 -3.47 -11.53 12.22
CA GLY A 259 -2.56 -11.28 13.31
C GLY A 259 -3.10 -10.31 14.33
N ILE A 260 -2.43 -10.30 15.47
CA ILE A 260 -2.80 -9.54 16.65
C ILE A 260 -1.57 -8.84 17.19
N GLY A 261 -1.72 -7.61 17.65
CA GLY A 261 -0.69 -6.86 18.35
C GLY A 261 -0.90 -6.99 19.85
N LEU A 262 0.10 -7.48 20.57
CA LEU A 262 0.06 -7.69 22.01
C LEU A 262 0.96 -6.70 22.75
N LYS A 263 0.50 -6.20 23.89
CA LYS A 263 1.27 -5.42 24.86
C LYS A 263 1.36 -6.23 26.15
N CYS A 264 2.57 -6.67 26.51
CA CYS A 264 2.83 -7.48 27.69
C CYS A 264 3.98 -6.86 28.51
N ALA A 265 4.00 -7.10 29.83
CA ALA A 265 5.12 -6.68 30.67
C ALA A 265 6.40 -7.50 30.42
N VAL A 266 6.24 -8.72 29.90
CA VAL A 266 7.32 -9.68 29.67
C VAL A 266 7.61 -9.83 28.18
N LYS A 267 8.90 -9.96 27.84
CA LYS A 267 9.34 -10.25 26.49
C LYS A 267 9.03 -11.71 26.13
N ILE A 268 8.30 -11.92 25.05
CA ILE A 268 8.06 -13.25 24.47
C ILE A 268 9.16 -13.53 23.43
N PRO A 269 9.84 -14.68 23.40
CA PRO A 269 10.90 -14.87 22.40
C PRO A 269 10.35 -14.83 20.95
N LEU A 270 11.09 -14.22 20.02
CA LEU A 270 10.74 -14.22 18.60
C LEU A 270 10.65 -15.65 18.06
N ASN A 271 9.82 -15.85 17.03
CA ASN A 271 9.55 -17.14 16.38
C ASN A 271 8.98 -18.23 17.32
N SER A 272 8.48 -17.83 18.49
CA SER A 272 7.77 -18.73 19.40
C SER A 272 6.31 -18.84 19.00
N ILE A 273 5.74 -20.02 19.19
CA ILE A 273 4.30 -20.27 19.01
C ILE A 273 3.61 -20.04 20.36
N ILE A 274 2.60 -19.19 20.35
CA ILE A 274 1.82 -18.83 21.53
C ILE A 274 0.34 -19.11 21.31
N ARG A 275 -0.34 -19.52 22.38
CA ARG A 275 -1.80 -19.49 22.51
C ARG A 275 -2.19 -18.15 23.12
N ILE A 276 -3.19 -17.52 22.53
CA ILE A 276 -3.72 -16.23 22.99
C ILE A 276 -5.20 -16.44 23.27
N GLU A 277 -5.57 -16.25 24.53
CA GLU A 277 -6.95 -16.24 24.99
C GLU A 277 -7.38 -14.79 25.10
N VAL A 278 -8.37 -14.40 24.29
CA VAL A 278 -8.85 -13.03 24.22
C VAL A 278 -10.18 -12.93 24.95
N ASP A 279 -10.19 -12.09 25.98
CA ASP A 279 -11.38 -11.76 26.74
C ASP A 279 -12.17 -10.68 26.00
N ASN A 280 -13.29 -11.10 25.40
CA ASN A 280 -14.22 -10.24 24.70
C ASN A 280 -15.62 -10.50 25.26
N GLU A 281 -16.21 -9.47 25.88
CA GLU A 281 -17.49 -9.54 26.59
C GLU A 281 -18.62 -10.17 25.76
N ASP A 282 -18.66 -9.87 24.45
CA ASP A 282 -19.68 -10.41 23.55
C ASP A 282 -19.45 -11.91 23.26
N LYS A 283 -18.19 -12.29 22.97
CA LYS A 283 -17.82 -13.64 22.57
C LYS A 283 -16.30 -13.85 22.71
N PRO A 284 -15.82 -14.53 23.77
CA PRO A 284 -14.40 -14.81 23.93
C PRO A 284 -13.90 -15.76 22.85
N PHE A 285 -12.61 -15.68 22.53
CA PHE A 285 -12.00 -16.55 21.52
C PHE A 285 -10.54 -16.85 21.82
N THR A 286 -10.08 -17.96 21.28
CA THR A 286 -8.68 -18.39 21.36
C THR A 286 -8.09 -18.48 19.97
N CYS A 287 -6.82 -18.10 19.85
CA CYS A 287 -6.06 -18.23 18.61
C CYS A 287 -4.60 -18.59 18.90
N ASN A 288 -3.96 -19.28 17.95
CA ASN A 288 -2.54 -19.59 18.01
C ASN A 288 -1.78 -18.73 17.00
N GLY A 289 -0.61 -18.26 17.39
CA GLY A 289 0.20 -17.41 16.53
C GLY A 289 1.68 -17.45 16.83
N GLU A 290 2.46 -17.06 15.83
CA GLU A 290 3.90 -16.91 15.90
C GLU A 290 4.27 -15.46 16.20
N VAL A 291 5.20 -15.25 17.13
CA VAL A 291 5.73 -13.92 17.43
C VAL A 291 6.72 -13.50 16.35
N VAL A 292 6.35 -12.53 15.52
CA VAL A 292 7.11 -12.15 14.31
C VAL A 292 7.96 -10.89 14.47
N TRP A 293 7.60 -9.98 15.38
CA TRP A 293 8.40 -8.78 15.66
C TRP A 293 8.11 -8.25 17.05
N GLN A 294 9.07 -7.52 17.63
CA GLN A 294 8.91 -6.89 18.93
C GLN A 294 9.63 -5.55 19.04
N ARG A 295 9.10 -4.67 19.89
CA ARG A 295 9.78 -3.45 20.37
C ARG A 295 9.30 -3.11 21.78
N GLN A 296 10.04 -2.29 22.50
CA GLN A 296 9.55 -1.72 23.76
C GLN A 296 8.83 -0.39 23.52
N ASP A 297 7.79 -0.12 24.30
CA ASP A 297 7.20 1.21 24.41
C ASP A 297 7.95 2.06 25.44
N LYS A 298 7.52 3.32 25.60
CA LYS A 298 8.14 4.28 26.51
C LYS A 298 8.02 3.89 27.98
N ASP A 299 7.04 3.05 28.31
CA ASP A 299 6.76 2.57 29.66
C ASP A 299 7.48 1.25 29.96
N GLY A 300 8.32 0.77 29.02
CA GLY A 300 9.10 -0.47 29.14
C GLY A 300 8.33 -1.75 28.82
N ASN A 301 7.06 -1.65 28.39
CA ASN A 301 6.28 -2.82 27.99
C ASN A 301 6.70 -3.32 26.62
N TRP A 302 6.60 -4.63 26.42
CA TRP A 302 6.88 -5.29 25.15
C TRP A 302 5.65 -5.27 24.24
N LEU A 303 5.78 -4.55 23.13
CA LEU A 303 4.86 -4.60 22.01
C LEU A 303 5.31 -5.73 21.08
N SER A 304 4.46 -6.74 20.91
CA SER A 304 4.71 -7.91 20.07
C SER A 304 3.71 -7.97 18.92
N GLY A 305 4.21 -8.12 17.70
CA GLY A 305 3.39 -8.51 16.57
C GLY A 305 3.32 -10.02 16.48
N VAL A 306 2.10 -10.54 16.39
CA VAL A 306 1.85 -11.97 16.25
C VAL A 306 1.16 -12.22 14.91
N SER A 307 1.65 -13.19 14.15
CA SER A 307 1.01 -13.72 12.94
C SER A 307 0.23 -14.97 13.33
N PHE A 308 -1.03 -15.10 12.92
CA PHE A 308 -1.77 -16.31 13.21
C PHE A 308 -1.22 -17.50 12.42
N VAL A 309 -1.03 -18.63 13.10
CA VAL A 309 -0.63 -19.91 12.48
C VAL A 309 -1.87 -20.65 12.01
N SER A 310 -2.91 -20.66 12.83
CA SER A 310 -4.21 -21.20 12.49
C SER A 310 -5.31 -20.47 13.25
N VAL A 311 -6.44 -20.26 12.58
CA VAL A 311 -7.63 -19.62 13.13
C VAL A 311 -8.84 -20.40 12.63
N SER A 312 -9.74 -20.77 13.53
CA SER A 312 -11.01 -21.39 13.13
C SER A 312 -11.92 -20.36 12.44
N SER A 313 -12.78 -20.78 11.51
CA SER A 313 -13.73 -19.87 10.85
C SER A 313 -14.66 -19.18 11.86
N GLN A 314 -14.96 -19.82 13.00
CA GLN A 314 -15.70 -19.20 14.09
C GLN A 314 -14.93 -18.04 14.73
N THR A 315 -13.64 -18.25 15.05
CA THR A 315 -12.79 -17.18 15.59
C THR A 315 -12.60 -16.06 14.56
N GLN A 316 -12.42 -16.41 13.28
CA GLN A 316 -12.28 -15.42 12.21
C GLN A 316 -13.51 -14.52 12.09
N SER A 317 -14.70 -15.10 12.15
CA SER A 317 -15.97 -14.37 12.14
C SER A 317 -16.07 -13.38 13.30
N VAL A 318 -15.62 -13.78 14.51
CA VAL A 318 -15.56 -12.87 15.68
C VAL A 318 -14.59 -11.73 15.43
N ILE A 319 -13.39 -12.02 14.92
CA ILE A 319 -12.37 -11.00 14.60
C ILE A 319 -12.90 -9.99 13.58
N ILE A 320 -13.55 -10.45 12.51
CA ILE A 320 -14.15 -9.59 11.48
C ILE A 320 -15.25 -8.70 12.08
N GLY A 321 -16.11 -9.27 12.93
CA GLY A 321 -17.13 -8.51 13.64
C GLY A 321 -16.54 -7.39 14.51
N LEU A 322 -15.47 -7.69 15.26
CA LEU A 322 -14.76 -6.71 16.10
C LEU A 322 -14.09 -5.61 15.26
N VAL A 323 -13.38 -5.98 14.20
CA VAL A 323 -12.73 -5.06 13.25
C VAL A 323 -13.76 -4.11 12.65
N ASN A 324 -14.89 -4.64 12.17
CA ASN A 324 -15.96 -3.84 11.59
C ASN A 324 -16.62 -2.91 12.62
N LYS A 325 -16.98 -3.43 13.81
CA LYS A 325 -17.58 -2.64 14.91
C LYS A 325 -16.69 -1.46 15.29
N GLN A 326 -15.37 -1.68 15.36
CA GLN A 326 -14.42 -0.63 15.68
C GLN A 326 -14.25 0.38 14.54
N GLN A 327 -14.20 -0.05 13.28
CA GLN A 327 -14.16 0.87 12.13
C GLN A 327 -15.40 1.76 12.05
N LEU A 328 -16.60 1.20 12.27
CA LEU A 328 -17.83 1.97 12.36
C LEU A 328 -17.79 3.02 13.47
N ARG A 329 -17.21 2.70 14.65
CA ARG A 329 -17.00 3.69 15.73
C ARG A 329 -16.06 4.82 15.32
N LEU A 330 -14.96 4.50 14.64
CA LEU A 330 -13.99 5.49 14.14
C LEU A 330 -14.62 6.39 13.07
N TRP A 331 -15.45 5.83 12.19
CA TRP A 331 -16.21 6.59 11.21
C TRP A 331 -17.32 7.41 11.81
N GLY A 332 -18.07 6.92 12.80
CA GLY A 332 -19.14 7.66 13.47
C GLY A 332 -18.66 8.95 14.16
N LYS A 333 -17.37 9.03 14.53
CA LYS A 333 -16.74 10.28 15.01
C LYS A 333 -16.45 11.30 13.89
N SER A 334 -16.45 10.87 12.62
CA SER A 334 -16.10 11.67 11.43
C SER A 334 -17.23 11.80 10.40
N ALA A 335 -18.32 11.05 10.53
CA ALA A 335 -19.42 10.97 9.57
C ALA A 335 -20.47 12.07 9.81
N PRO A 336 -21.09 12.63 8.76
CA PRO A 336 -22.26 13.48 8.90
C PRO A 336 -23.37 12.72 9.64
N ARG A 337 -23.93 13.31 10.71
CA ARG A 337 -25.04 12.71 11.47
C ARG A 337 -26.28 12.56 10.57
N SER A 338 -26.44 11.40 9.95
CA SER A 338 -27.68 10.98 9.30
C SER A 338 -28.56 10.24 10.30
N ARG A 339 -29.84 10.61 10.41
CA ARG A 339 -30.80 9.92 11.29
C ARG A 339 -31.00 8.48 10.81
N LEU A 340 -30.81 7.54 11.73
CA LEU A 340 -31.33 6.18 11.61
C LEU A 340 -32.85 6.25 11.42
N LEU A 341 -33.36 5.68 10.32
CA LEU A 341 -34.77 5.35 10.19
C LEU A 341 -34.97 3.92 10.73
N PRO A 342 -35.72 3.71 11.82
CA PRO A 342 -36.02 2.37 12.29
C PRO A 342 -37.02 1.69 11.35
N GLY A 343 -36.80 0.40 11.04
CA GLY A 343 -37.86 -0.48 10.54
C GLY A 343 -37.91 -0.78 9.04
N THR A 344 -37.01 -0.25 8.21
CA THR A 344 -36.89 -0.74 6.82
C THR A 344 -35.85 -1.85 6.78
N GLY A 345 -36.23 -3.06 6.36
CA GLY A 345 -35.32 -4.17 6.01
C GLY A 345 -34.48 -3.87 4.76
N LEU A 346 -33.88 -2.67 4.75
CA LEU A 346 -32.95 -2.12 3.80
C LEU A 346 -31.64 -1.92 4.56
N ILE A 347 -30.56 -2.29 3.87
CA ILE A 347 -29.19 -2.17 4.29
C ILE A 347 -28.92 -0.71 4.73
N GLY A 348 -28.75 -0.49 6.04
CA GLY A 348 -28.61 0.86 6.63
C GLY A 348 -27.31 1.57 6.22
N PRO A 349 -27.13 2.86 6.56
CA PRO A 349 -25.92 3.63 6.22
C PRO A 349 -24.62 2.93 6.70
N ASP A 350 -24.69 2.20 7.81
CA ASP A 350 -23.58 1.42 8.38
C ASP A 350 -23.07 0.32 7.43
N ALA A 351 -23.91 -0.21 6.56
CA ALA A 351 -23.50 -1.27 5.68
C ALA A 351 -22.58 -0.82 4.57
N LYS A 352 -22.75 0.40 4.02
CA LYS A 352 -21.83 0.96 3.03
C LYS A 352 -20.41 1.04 3.61
N TYR A 353 -20.32 1.43 4.87
CA TYR A 353 -19.09 1.47 5.64
C TYR A 353 -18.55 0.06 5.93
N SER A 354 -19.42 -0.89 6.31
CA SER A 354 -19.02 -2.29 6.50
C SER A 354 -18.50 -2.93 5.22
N ILE A 355 -19.17 -2.73 4.09
CA ILE A 355 -18.72 -3.19 2.78
C ILE A 355 -17.36 -2.57 2.45
N ALA A 356 -17.18 -1.26 2.65
CA ALA A 356 -15.90 -0.61 2.44
C ALA A 356 -14.78 -1.24 3.32
N THR A 357 -15.09 -1.60 4.57
CA THR A 357 -14.15 -2.28 5.47
C THR A 357 -13.78 -3.67 4.96
N LEU A 358 -14.78 -4.51 4.68
CA LEU A 358 -14.58 -5.88 4.22
C LEU A 358 -13.86 -5.93 2.87
N ARG A 359 -14.20 -4.99 1.98
CA ARG A 359 -13.52 -4.81 0.70
C ARG A 359 -12.06 -4.41 0.88
N ASN A 360 -11.75 -3.51 1.81
CA ASN A 360 -10.36 -3.15 2.12
C ASN A 360 -9.59 -4.34 2.71
N LEU A 361 -10.25 -5.22 3.46
CA LEU A 361 -9.65 -6.47 3.95
C LEU A 361 -9.32 -7.41 2.79
N LEU A 362 -10.24 -7.58 1.82
CA LEU A 362 -10.01 -8.38 0.62
C LEU A 362 -8.85 -7.82 -0.22
N LYS A 363 -8.81 -6.50 -0.40
CA LYS A 363 -7.74 -5.80 -1.08
C LYS A 363 -6.38 -6.00 -0.42
N ALA A 364 -6.32 -5.86 0.91
CA ALA A 364 -5.11 -6.11 1.66
C ALA A 364 -4.63 -7.56 1.46
N LYS A 365 -5.55 -8.52 1.33
CA LYS A 365 -5.24 -9.93 1.06
C LYS A 365 -4.70 -10.16 -0.35
N SER A 366 -5.35 -9.59 -1.36
CA SER A 366 -4.98 -9.75 -2.77
C SER A 366 -5.60 -8.62 -3.59
N GLU A 367 -4.75 -7.75 -4.13
CA GLU A 367 -5.19 -6.68 -5.04
C GLU A 367 -5.93 -7.28 -6.25
N ALA A 368 -5.45 -8.39 -6.80
CA ALA A 368 -6.09 -9.05 -7.93
C ALA A 368 -7.50 -9.58 -7.59
N LEU A 369 -7.72 -10.16 -6.40
CA LEU A 369 -9.07 -10.56 -5.95
C LEU A 369 -10.00 -9.36 -5.78
N PHE A 370 -9.45 -8.25 -5.28
CA PHE A 370 -10.21 -7.01 -5.13
C PHE A 370 -10.59 -6.38 -6.47
N GLN A 371 -9.67 -6.33 -7.44
CA GLN A 371 -9.98 -5.82 -8.78
C GLN A 371 -11.01 -6.71 -9.50
N HIS A 372 -10.85 -8.02 -9.38
CA HIS A 372 -11.84 -8.99 -9.83
C HIS A 372 -13.23 -8.72 -9.22
N SER A 373 -13.33 -8.54 -7.90
CA SER A 373 -14.64 -8.31 -7.28
C SER A 373 -15.28 -6.98 -7.68
N LEU A 374 -14.50 -5.93 -8.00
CA LEU A 374 -15.01 -4.69 -8.58
C LEU A 374 -15.60 -4.91 -9.97
N ARG A 375 -14.87 -5.59 -10.84
CA ARG A 375 -15.27 -5.90 -12.21
C ARG A 375 -16.53 -6.77 -12.26
N VAL A 376 -16.56 -7.83 -11.45
CA VAL A 376 -17.75 -8.68 -11.27
C VAL A 376 -18.95 -7.87 -10.76
N ALA A 377 -18.76 -6.96 -9.80
CA ALA A 377 -19.86 -6.13 -9.29
C ALA A 377 -20.42 -5.16 -10.34
N SER A 378 -19.54 -4.52 -11.12
CA SER A 378 -19.96 -3.64 -12.22
C SER A 378 -20.71 -4.40 -13.31
N ALA A 379 -20.17 -5.55 -13.74
CA ALA A 379 -20.82 -6.41 -14.74
C ALA A 379 -22.17 -6.94 -14.23
N ALA A 380 -22.24 -7.33 -12.96
CA ALA A 380 -23.49 -7.77 -12.33
C ALA A 380 -24.55 -6.66 -12.29
N GLU A 381 -24.17 -5.41 -12.05
CA GLU A 381 -25.09 -4.27 -12.05
C GLU A 381 -25.67 -3.99 -13.45
N VAL A 382 -24.84 -4.03 -14.49
CA VAL A 382 -25.28 -3.87 -15.89
C VAL A 382 -26.23 -5.01 -16.27
N LEU A 383 -25.82 -6.26 -16.04
CA LEU A 383 -26.64 -7.44 -16.36
C LEU A 383 -27.94 -7.47 -15.56
N GLY A 384 -27.87 -7.15 -14.26
CA GLY A 384 -29.04 -7.06 -13.39
C GLY A 384 -30.04 -5.98 -13.83
N THR A 385 -29.54 -4.84 -14.32
CA THR A 385 -30.38 -3.76 -14.85
C THR A 385 -31.10 -4.21 -16.11
N ALA A 386 -30.38 -4.88 -17.01
CA ALA A 386 -30.96 -5.42 -18.25
C ALA A 386 -31.98 -6.55 -18.00
N LEU A 387 -31.88 -7.23 -16.85
CA LEU A 387 -32.84 -8.22 -16.36
C LEU A 387 -34.02 -7.61 -15.58
N ASN A 388 -34.12 -6.28 -15.52
CA ASN A 388 -35.18 -5.54 -14.81
C ASN A 388 -35.25 -5.84 -13.30
N LEU A 389 -34.11 -6.03 -12.65
CA LEU A 389 -34.06 -6.12 -11.19
C LEU A 389 -34.51 -4.79 -10.55
N THR A 390 -35.20 -4.89 -9.41
CA THR A 390 -35.53 -3.71 -8.58
C THR A 390 -34.27 -3.08 -7.98
N ASP A 391 -34.33 -1.79 -7.63
CA ASP A 391 -33.22 -1.09 -6.95
C ASP A 391 -32.69 -1.84 -5.71
N LYS A 392 -33.59 -2.47 -4.96
CA LYS A 392 -33.23 -3.29 -3.80
C LYS A 392 -32.44 -4.53 -4.20
N GLN A 393 -32.85 -5.21 -5.27
CA GLN A 393 -32.14 -6.38 -5.78
C GLN A 393 -30.80 -5.99 -6.41
N LEU A 394 -30.72 -4.88 -7.14
CA LEU A 394 -29.47 -4.34 -7.69
C LEU A 394 -28.47 -4.01 -6.59
N MET A 395 -28.92 -3.36 -5.50
CA MET A 395 -28.08 -3.09 -4.33
C MET A 395 -27.54 -4.39 -3.71
N LEU A 396 -28.41 -5.37 -3.48
CA LEU A 396 -28.00 -6.67 -2.92
C LEU A 396 -27.04 -7.42 -3.84
N LEU A 397 -27.29 -7.39 -5.15
CA LEU A 397 -26.46 -8.01 -6.17
C LEU A 397 -25.08 -7.38 -6.19
N ASN A 398 -24.98 -6.06 -6.26
CA ASN A 398 -23.72 -5.33 -6.27
C ASN A 398 -22.90 -5.63 -5.00
N TYR A 399 -23.53 -5.59 -3.83
CA TYR A 399 -22.84 -5.86 -2.56
C TYR A 399 -22.42 -7.31 -2.39
N ALA A 400 -23.25 -8.26 -2.82
CA ALA A 400 -22.89 -9.67 -2.81
C ALA A 400 -21.76 -9.94 -3.81
N ALA A 401 -21.80 -9.35 -5.01
CA ALA A 401 -20.75 -9.47 -6.01
C ALA A 401 -19.41 -8.89 -5.51
N LEU A 402 -19.39 -7.75 -4.81
CA LEU A 402 -18.18 -7.19 -4.22
C LEU A 402 -17.52 -8.11 -3.17
N LEU A 403 -18.31 -8.95 -2.51
CA LEU A 403 -17.91 -9.76 -1.36
C LEU A 403 -18.01 -11.27 -1.61
N HIS A 404 -18.31 -11.73 -2.83
CA HIS A 404 -18.55 -13.15 -3.12
C HIS A 404 -17.33 -14.01 -2.76
N ASP A 405 -16.15 -13.45 -2.99
CA ASP A 405 -14.86 -14.09 -2.73
C ASP A 405 -14.26 -13.72 -1.35
N LEU A 406 -15.05 -13.15 -0.43
CA LEU A 406 -14.54 -12.75 0.90
C LEU A 406 -13.98 -13.93 1.71
N GLY A 407 -14.45 -15.16 1.44
CA GLY A 407 -13.96 -16.37 2.12
C GLY A 407 -12.48 -16.68 1.86
N TRP A 408 -11.89 -16.15 0.79
CA TRP A 408 -10.45 -16.29 0.53
C TRP A 408 -9.57 -15.63 1.60
N LEU A 409 -10.14 -14.76 2.45
CA LEU A 409 -9.44 -14.23 3.62
C LEU A 409 -8.92 -15.34 4.54
N GLU A 410 -9.65 -16.46 4.65
CA GLU A 410 -9.32 -17.60 5.52
C GLU A 410 -8.24 -18.53 4.93
N LEU A 411 -7.97 -18.44 3.62
CA LEU A 411 -7.06 -19.35 2.92
C LEU A 411 -5.66 -18.75 2.79
N ASP A 412 -4.63 -19.56 2.65
CA ASP A 412 -3.27 -19.04 2.53
C ASP A 412 -3.02 -18.31 1.21
N VAL A 413 -2.24 -17.23 1.27
CA VAL A 413 -1.90 -16.41 0.07
C VAL A 413 -1.13 -17.24 -0.96
N SER A 414 -0.38 -18.25 -0.52
CA SER A 414 0.31 -19.18 -1.41
C SER A 414 -0.65 -20.00 -2.26
N MET A 415 -1.86 -20.30 -1.76
CA MET A 415 -2.90 -21.01 -2.53
C MET A 415 -3.47 -20.13 -3.65
N LEU A 416 -3.60 -18.81 -3.42
CA LEU A 416 -4.04 -17.85 -4.44
C LEU A 416 -3.09 -17.83 -5.65
N ARG A 417 -1.79 -18.02 -5.42
CA ARG A 417 -0.75 -18.01 -6.46
C ARG A 417 -0.58 -19.35 -7.20
N LYS A 418 -1.13 -20.45 -6.67
CA LYS A 418 -0.92 -21.83 -7.16
C LYS A 418 -2.16 -22.44 -7.82
N ARG A 419 -3.15 -21.65 -8.25
CA ARG A 419 -4.49 -22.15 -8.63
C ARG A 419 -4.47 -23.33 -9.63
N ASN A 420 -3.51 -23.37 -10.56
CA ASN A 420 -3.36 -24.45 -11.56
C ASN A 420 -2.59 -25.69 -11.07
N SER A 421 -1.97 -25.62 -9.89
CA SER A 421 -1.14 -26.67 -9.28
C SER A 421 -1.56 -27.01 -7.84
N LEU A 422 -2.78 -26.66 -7.43
CA LEU A 422 -3.30 -26.99 -6.11
C LEU A 422 -3.40 -28.50 -5.92
N THR A 423 -2.96 -28.98 -4.76
CA THR A 423 -3.16 -30.37 -4.35
C THR A 423 -4.65 -30.66 -4.14
N PRO A 424 -5.08 -31.94 -4.13
CA PRO A 424 -6.46 -32.30 -3.81
C PRO A 424 -6.96 -31.70 -2.49
N GLU A 425 -6.12 -31.65 -1.46
CA GLU A 425 -6.45 -31.08 -0.15
C GLU A 425 -6.60 -29.55 -0.23
N GLU A 426 -5.71 -28.87 -0.96
CA GLU A 426 -5.79 -27.44 -1.20
C GLU A 426 -7.05 -27.07 -2.01
N LYS A 427 -7.42 -27.89 -3.00
CA LYS A 427 -8.68 -27.73 -3.73
C LYS A 427 -9.89 -27.89 -2.83
N ALA A 428 -9.91 -28.91 -1.97
CA ALA A 428 -11.01 -29.11 -1.02
C ALA A 428 -11.18 -27.91 -0.08
N LYS A 429 -10.07 -27.31 0.38
CA LYS A 429 -10.09 -26.06 1.17
C LYS A 429 -10.55 -24.86 0.36
N ALA A 430 -10.10 -24.73 -0.88
CA ALA A 430 -10.52 -23.65 -1.77
C ALA A 430 -12.05 -23.63 -1.97
N LEU A 431 -12.69 -24.79 -2.10
CA LEU A 431 -14.15 -24.89 -2.24
C LEU A 431 -14.93 -24.36 -1.01
N LEU A 432 -14.28 -24.25 0.15
CA LEU A 432 -14.91 -23.72 1.37
C LEU A 432 -15.05 -22.20 1.35
N HIS A 433 -14.45 -21.47 0.40
CA HIS A 433 -14.53 -20.00 0.39
C HIS A 433 -15.97 -19.48 0.29
N CYS A 434 -16.90 -20.20 -0.36
CA CYS A 434 -18.31 -19.81 -0.38
C CYS A 434 -18.93 -19.81 1.02
N SER A 435 -18.72 -20.90 1.77
CA SER A 435 -19.27 -21.06 3.11
C SER A 435 -18.57 -20.17 4.13
N SER A 436 -17.25 -20.05 4.04
CA SER A 436 -16.47 -19.08 4.82
C SER A 436 -16.93 -17.64 4.56
N GLY A 437 -17.05 -17.23 3.29
CA GLY A 437 -17.50 -15.89 2.91
C GLY A 437 -18.89 -15.57 3.45
N ALA A 438 -19.83 -16.51 3.32
CA ALA A 438 -21.17 -16.39 3.88
C ALA A 438 -21.16 -16.24 5.41
N ASN A 439 -20.31 -16.99 6.12
CA ASN A 439 -20.15 -16.86 7.58
C ASN A 439 -19.56 -15.50 7.99
N LEU A 440 -18.57 -15.01 7.25
CA LEU A 440 -17.93 -13.71 7.53
C LEU A 440 -18.90 -12.54 7.35
N VAL A 441 -19.72 -12.53 6.30
CA VAL A 441 -20.71 -11.45 6.12
C VAL A 441 -21.84 -11.56 7.14
N LYS A 442 -22.22 -12.77 7.58
CA LYS A 442 -23.23 -12.97 8.62
C LYS A 442 -22.79 -12.46 9.98
N ALA A 443 -21.49 -12.40 10.25
CA ALA A 443 -20.95 -11.78 11.46
C ALA A 443 -21.14 -10.26 11.51
N VAL A 444 -21.53 -9.63 10.39
CA VAL A 444 -21.87 -8.22 10.29
C VAL A 444 -23.39 -8.10 10.13
N PRO A 445 -24.15 -7.68 11.16
CA PRO A 445 -25.62 -7.69 11.12
C PRO A 445 -26.23 -6.95 9.92
N ALA A 446 -25.60 -5.86 9.47
CA ALA A 446 -26.08 -5.07 8.34
C ALA A 446 -25.92 -5.77 6.97
N LEU A 447 -25.16 -6.88 6.90
CA LEU A 447 -24.81 -7.62 5.68
C LEU A 447 -25.34 -9.06 5.67
N GLU A 448 -26.08 -9.49 6.69
CA GLU A 448 -26.58 -10.87 6.82
C GLU A 448 -27.37 -11.33 5.59
N ALA A 449 -28.14 -10.42 4.96
CA ALA A 449 -28.93 -10.72 3.77
C ALA A 449 -28.08 -11.13 2.54
N LEU A 450 -26.77 -10.85 2.54
CA LEU A 450 -25.85 -11.22 1.46
C LEU A 450 -25.39 -12.69 1.58
N ALA A 451 -25.43 -13.26 2.78
CA ALA A 451 -24.91 -14.59 3.06
C ALA A 451 -25.42 -15.70 2.12
N PRO A 452 -26.74 -15.85 1.86
CA PRO A 452 -27.21 -16.88 0.93
C PRO A 452 -26.77 -16.61 -0.51
N ILE A 453 -26.61 -15.35 -0.92
CA ILE A 453 -26.18 -15.01 -2.28
C ILE A 453 -24.72 -15.46 -2.48
N ILE A 454 -23.87 -15.12 -1.51
CA ILE A 454 -22.45 -15.49 -1.48
C ILE A 454 -22.27 -16.99 -1.30
N LEU A 455 -23.11 -17.68 -0.52
CA LEU A 455 -22.96 -19.11 -0.30
C LEU A 455 -23.12 -19.93 -1.60
N TYR A 456 -23.98 -19.48 -2.51
CA TYR A 456 -24.41 -20.27 -3.67
C TYR A 456 -23.93 -19.73 -5.02
N HIS A 457 -22.97 -18.79 -5.05
CA HIS A 457 -22.50 -18.18 -6.30
C HIS A 457 -21.71 -19.15 -7.23
N HIS A 458 -21.30 -20.31 -6.73
CA HIS A 458 -20.72 -21.41 -7.50
C HIS A 458 -21.65 -22.64 -7.65
N GLU A 459 -22.95 -22.48 -7.37
CA GLU A 459 -23.93 -23.47 -7.77
C GLU A 459 -24.13 -23.43 -9.29
N HIS A 460 -24.21 -24.60 -9.91
CA HIS A 460 -24.47 -24.73 -11.33
C HIS A 460 -25.95 -25.01 -11.57
N TYR A 461 -26.49 -24.46 -12.65
CA TYR A 461 -27.90 -24.55 -12.99
C TYR A 461 -28.41 -26.01 -13.09
N ASP A 462 -27.57 -26.95 -13.50
CA ASP A 462 -27.86 -28.38 -13.61
C ASP A 462 -27.77 -29.16 -12.27
N GLY A 463 -27.23 -28.54 -11.21
CA GLY A 463 -27.01 -29.14 -9.89
C GLY A 463 -25.62 -29.75 -9.67
N SER A 464 -24.69 -29.60 -10.62
CA SER A 464 -23.32 -30.12 -10.52
C SER A 464 -22.37 -29.25 -9.68
N GLY A 465 -22.80 -28.05 -9.30
CA GLY A 465 -22.03 -27.08 -8.54
C GLY A 465 -21.96 -27.36 -7.04
N TYR A 466 -21.56 -26.36 -6.26
CA TYR A 466 -21.32 -26.48 -4.83
C TYR A 466 -21.70 -25.18 -4.09
N PRO A 467 -21.90 -25.22 -2.75
CA PRO A 467 -21.78 -26.36 -1.84
C PRO A 467 -23.07 -27.16 -1.57
N GLY A 468 -24.24 -26.60 -1.88
CA GLY A 468 -25.56 -27.17 -1.64
C GLY A 468 -26.11 -28.07 -2.75
N LYS A 469 -25.49 -28.07 -3.94
CA LYS A 469 -25.94 -28.83 -5.12
C LYS A 469 -27.38 -28.48 -5.51
N LEU A 470 -27.68 -27.19 -5.42
CA LEU A 470 -28.99 -26.65 -5.79
C LEU A 470 -29.15 -26.69 -7.30
N LYS A 471 -30.38 -26.91 -7.78
CA LYS A 471 -30.68 -27.05 -9.22
C LYS A 471 -31.70 -26.01 -9.67
N GLY A 472 -31.44 -25.41 -10.82
CA GLY A 472 -32.32 -24.44 -11.48
C GLY A 472 -32.66 -23.27 -10.56
N GLU A 473 -33.94 -22.93 -10.51
CA GLU A 473 -34.45 -21.78 -9.75
C GLU A 473 -34.38 -21.94 -8.21
N ARG A 474 -33.99 -23.12 -7.71
CA ARG A 474 -33.67 -23.27 -6.28
C ARG A 474 -32.41 -22.49 -5.89
N ILE A 475 -31.54 -22.20 -6.87
CA ILE A 475 -30.41 -21.30 -6.70
C ILE A 475 -30.94 -19.87 -6.67
N PRO A 476 -30.57 -19.04 -5.66
CA PRO A 476 -30.99 -17.65 -5.61
C PRO A 476 -30.67 -16.93 -6.92
N LEU A 477 -31.63 -16.14 -7.43
CA LEU A 477 -31.45 -15.42 -8.70
C LEU A 477 -30.15 -14.61 -8.73
N LEU A 478 -29.84 -13.90 -7.65
CA LEU A 478 -28.63 -13.07 -7.56
C LEU A 478 -27.35 -13.91 -7.58
N SER A 479 -27.37 -15.13 -7.04
CA SER A 479 -26.23 -16.07 -7.14
C SER A 479 -26.03 -16.56 -8.57
N ARG A 480 -27.12 -16.85 -9.29
CA ARG A 480 -27.06 -17.23 -10.71
C ARG A 480 -26.46 -16.12 -11.58
N ILE A 481 -26.80 -14.86 -11.31
CA ILE A 481 -26.22 -13.70 -12.00
C ILE A 481 -24.72 -13.58 -11.71
N ILE A 482 -24.32 -13.67 -10.43
CA ILE A 482 -22.89 -13.62 -10.05
C ILE A 482 -22.11 -14.76 -10.69
N CYS A 483 -22.66 -15.97 -10.72
CA CYS A 483 -22.02 -17.13 -11.36
C CYS A 483 -21.64 -16.86 -12.82
N VAL A 484 -22.54 -16.21 -13.58
CA VAL A 484 -22.29 -15.86 -14.98
C VAL A 484 -21.23 -14.77 -15.11
N VAL A 485 -21.35 -13.67 -14.36
CA VAL A 485 -20.41 -12.54 -14.50
C VAL A 485 -19.02 -12.83 -13.92
N ASP A 486 -18.93 -13.68 -12.90
CA ASP A 486 -17.68 -14.23 -12.38
C ASP A 486 -16.95 -15.06 -13.43
N ALA A 487 -17.68 -15.92 -14.15
CA ALA A 487 -17.12 -16.70 -15.25
C ALA A 487 -16.64 -15.81 -16.41
N VAL A 488 -17.42 -14.78 -16.78
CA VAL A 488 -17.02 -13.80 -17.79
C VAL A 488 -15.72 -13.10 -17.40
N ASP A 489 -15.64 -12.56 -16.19
CA ASP A 489 -14.42 -11.89 -15.71
C ASP A 489 -13.22 -12.84 -15.69
N SER A 490 -13.43 -14.06 -15.19
CA SER A 490 -12.39 -15.09 -15.11
C SER A 490 -11.85 -15.52 -16.49
N MET A 491 -12.66 -15.43 -17.55
CA MET A 491 -12.24 -15.74 -18.92
C MET A 491 -11.57 -14.57 -19.63
N LEU A 492 -12.05 -13.34 -19.41
CA LEU A 492 -11.50 -12.12 -20.01
C LEU A 492 -10.20 -11.68 -19.32
N TYR A 493 -10.17 -11.74 -17.99
CA TYR A 493 -9.09 -11.28 -17.13
C TYR A 493 -8.60 -12.37 -16.16
N PRO A 494 -8.18 -13.55 -16.66
CA PRO A 494 -7.76 -14.66 -15.83
C PRO A 494 -6.59 -14.29 -14.92
N PHE A 495 -6.66 -14.70 -13.65
CA PHE A 495 -5.54 -14.66 -12.71
C PHE A 495 -4.28 -15.39 -13.21
N SER A 496 -4.47 -16.40 -14.05
CA SER A 496 -3.40 -17.17 -14.67
C SER A 496 -3.90 -17.82 -15.94
N GLY A 497 -3.09 -17.83 -16.99
CA GLY A 497 -3.47 -18.42 -18.28
C GLY A 497 -3.54 -17.36 -19.37
N ARG A 498 -4.29 -17.66 -20.43
CA ARG A 498 -4.43 -16.78 -21.59
C ARG A 498 -5.82 -16.15 -21.57
N GLU A 499 -5.85 -14.83 -21.69
CA GLU A 499 -7.08 -14.06 -21.89
C GLU A 499 -7.85 -14.57 -23.11
N MET A 500 -9.17 -14.67 -22.97
CA MET A 500 -10.07 -15.01 -24.07
C MET A 500 -10.61 -13.74 -24.71
N ARG A 501 -10.77 -13.76 -26.04
CA ARG A 501 -11.52 -12.69 -26.73
C ARG A 501 -13.01 -12.84 -26.45
N VAL A 502 -13.75 -11.74 -26.55
CA VAL A 502 -15.20 -11.69 -26.30
C VAL A 502 -15.96 -12.75 -27.09
N GLU A 503 -15.61 -13.00 -28.35
CA GLU A 503 -16.27 -14.02 -29.17
C GLU A 503 -16.08 -15.43 -28.60
N GLN A 504 -14.90 -15.72 -28.05
CA GLN A 504 -14.61 -17.01 -27.44
C GLN A 504 -15.35 -17.17 -26.11
N VAL A 505 -15.52 -16.08 -25.36
CA VAL A 505 -16.34 -16.06 -24.14
C VAL A 505 -17.80 -16.34 -24.46
N ILE A 506 -18.34 -15.70 -25.50
CA ILE A 506 -19.71 -15.94 -25.99
C ILE A 506 -19.90 -17.41 -26.39
N ASP A 507 -18.94 -18.01 -27.09
CA ASP A 507 -18.99 -19.41 -27.48
C ASP A 507 -19.04 -20.34 -26.26
N VAL A 508 -18.21 -20.10 -25.24
CA VAL A 508 -18.21 -20.90 -23.99
C VAL A 508 -19.52 -20.73 -23.22
N LEU A 509 -20.01 -19.50 -23.05
CA LEU A 509 -21.27 -19.25 -22.37
C LEU A 509 -22.43 -19.94 -23.08
N SER A 510 -22.47 -19.88 -24.41
CA SER A 510 -23.51 -20.53 -25.22
C SER A 510 -23.50 -22.05 -25.06
N GLN A 511 -22.32 -22.68 -24.97
CA GLN A 511 -22.18 -24.12 -24.79
C GLN A 511 -22.58 -24.59 -23.38
N GLU A 512 -22.36 -23.75 -22.38
CA GLU A 512 -22.59 -24.06 -20.96
C GLU A 512 -23.97 -23.59 -20.45
N ALA A 513 -24.77 -22.94 -21.31
CA ALA A 513 -26.12 -22.50 -21.00
C ALA A 513 -27.06 -23.69 -20.72
N GLY A 514 -27.79 -23.65 -19.60
CA GLY A 514 -28.61 -24.75 -19.12
C GLY A 514 -27.84 -25.86 -18.38
N GLY A 515 -26.52 -25.91 -18.54
CA GLY A 515 -25.59 -26.74 -17.78
C GLY A 515 -25.12 -25.99 -16.54
N LYS A 516 -23.97 -25.31 -16.64
CA LYS A 516 -23.43 -24.49 -15.54
C LYS A 516 -24.26 -23.24 -15.29
N TYR A 517 -24.69 -22.58 -16.36
CA TYR A 517 -25.27 -21.24 -16.28
C TYR A 517 -26.77 -21.25 -16.58
N ASP A 518 -27.49 -20.31 -15.97
CA ASP A 518 -28.90 -20.10 -16.28
C ASP A 518 -29.05 -19.60 -17.73
N PRO A 519 -29.82 -20.28 -18.59
CA PRO A 519 -29.93 -19.94 -20.01
C PRO A 519 -30.53 -18.55 -20.24
N GLN A 520 -31.46 -18.08 -19.40
CA GLN A 520 -32.07 -16.75 -19.55
C GLN A 520 -31.07 -15.64 -19.23
N ILE A 521 -30.22 -15.87 -18.23
CA ILE A 521 -29.17 -14.91 -17.84
C ILE A 521 -28.06 -14.89 -18.90
N VAL A 522 -27.67 -16.05 -19.43
CA VAL A 522 -26.67 -16.17 -20.50
C VAL A 522 -27.13 -15.44 -21.75
N GLU A 523 -28.38 -15.62 -22.18
CA GLU A 523 -28.93 -14.93 -23.36
C GLU A 523 -28.76 -13.41 -23.22
N LYS A 524 -29.18 -12.84 -22.08
CA LYS A 524 -29.02 -11.41 -21.81
C LYS A 524 -27.56 -10.97 -21.72
N CYS A 525 -26.70 -11.79 -21.10
CA CYS A 525 -25.27 -11.50 -20.99
C CYS A 525 -24.59 -11.45 -22.37
N ILE A 526 -24.95 -12.36 -23.29
CA ILE A 526 -24.40 -12.39 -24.65
C ILE A 526 -24.85 -11.17 -25.46
N GLU A 527 -26.09 -10.71 -25.32
CA GLU A 527 -26.54 -9.46 -25.94
C GLU A 527 -25.67 -8.28 -25.50
N LEU A 528 -25.43 -8.13 -24.20
CA LEU A 528 -24.63 -7.04 -23.62
C LEU A 528 -23.12 -7.14 -23.92
N LEU A 529 -22.62 -8.35 -24.20
CA LEU A 529 -21.24 -8.54 -24.67
C LEU A 529 -21.07 -8.13 -26.13
N ARG A 530 -22.12 -8.28 -26.96
CA ARG A 530 -22.07 -7.93 -28.39
C ARG A 530 -22.22 -6.44 -28.67
N ASP A 531 -22.87 -5.70 -27.79
CA ASP A 531 -23.05 -4.25 -27.90
C ASP A 531 -22.04 -3.45 -27.06
N ASP A 532 -21.00 -4.12 -26.54
CA ASP A 532 -19.95 -3.61 -25.66
C ASP A 532 -20.43 -3.02 -24.32
N SER A 533 -21.73 -3.08 -23.99
CA SER A 533 -22.26 -2.51 -22.74
C SER A 533 -21.66 -3.17 -21.52
N LEU A 534 -21.53 -4.50 -21.53
CA LEU A 534 -20.92 -5.22 -20.41
C LEU A 534 -19.43 -4.86 -20.31
N MET A 535 -18.72 -4.86 -21.43
CA MET A 535 -17.27 -4.55 -21.51
C MET A 535 -16.94 -3.14 -21.04
N SER A 536 -17.84 -2.18 -21.25
CA SER A 536 -17.64 -0.81 -20.78
C SER A 536 -17.69 -0.65 -19.25
N ALA A 537 -18.21 -1.66 -18.55
CA ALA A 537 -18.35 -1.67 -17.10
C ALA A 537 -17.25 -2.47 -16.36
N VAL A 538 -16.56 -3.37 -17.08
CA VAL A 538 -15.46 -4.22 -16.59
C VAL A 538 -14.12 -3.53 -16.85
#